data_AF-A0A1G1ZAE5-F1
#
_entry.id   AF-A0A1G1ZAE5-F1
#
_cell.length_a   1.000
_cell.length_b   1.000
_cell.length_c   1.000
_cell.angle_alpha   90.00
_cell.angle_beta   90.00
_cell.angle_gamma   90.00
#
_symmetry.space_group_name_H-M   'P 1'
#
loop_
_entity.id
_entity.type
_entity.pdbx_description
1 polymer ?
#
loop_
_entity_poly.entity_id
_entity_poly.type
_entity_poly.pdbx_seq_one_letter_code
_entity_poly.pdbx_strand_id
1 'polypeptide(L)'
;MSTKMVLVVALTVGLVFSSSAFVYAEDEGTTTAEDLPENEEDQSEVTEEMMENVHGVLPTNPFYFFKEFTRGVRRFFIFNSVRRAEFDLDILDEKAEELTIVEVLDPNNIDALNRALENYNENVDRLRDNLERLAQESDNPNVEDLIKRLEERAGMHNELFEGLAERHEGLLQNIDDLRHRLGEIMEEAARNRHDDDDEDEAESEDSDEDLDDDEDEDLDEDEDLDENDDKDLDDDKNDEDENESSSGNGNQFGVCLQIYDPVCGEDGRTYSNECFADIADVDVVAEGVCQ
;
A
#
# COMPACT_ATOMS: atom_id res chain seq x y z
N MET A 1 29.84 8.32 31.00
CA MET A 1 28.82 9.39 31.04
C MET A 1 27.45 8.72 31.11
N SER A 2 27.16 8.00 32.20
CA SER A 2 26.46 8.42 33.42
C SER A 2 24.97 8.69 33.21
N THR A 3 24.19 7.66 33.54
CA THR A 3 22.73 7.55 33.76
C THR A 3 22.07 8.70 34.54
N LYS A 4 22.87 9.63 35.06
CA LYS A 4 22.41 10.89 35.66
C LYS A 4 21.78 11.86 34.65
N MET A 5 22.07 11.75 33.35
CA MET A 5 21.51 12.67 32.35
C MET A 5 20.06 12.33 31.95
N VAL A 6 19.67 11.05 32.04
CA VAL A 6 18.31 10.59 31.72
C VAL A 6 17.30 11.00 32.80
N LEU A 7 17.72 11.08 34.06
CA LEU A 7 16.82 11.43 35.17
C LEU A 7 16.45 12.92 35.24
N VAL A 8 17.26 13.80 34.62
CA VAL A 8 17.04 15.26 34.67
C VAL A 8 15.98 15.71 33.67
N VAL A 9 15.85 15.03 32.52
CA VAL A 9 14.87 15.39 31.48
C VAL A 9 13.44 14.97 31.89
N ALA A 10 13.29 13.89 32.66
CA ALA A 10 11.98 13.43 33.13
C ALA A 10 11.33 14.36 34.18
N LEU A 11 12.13 15.17 34.90
CA LEU A 11 11.62 16.06 35.95
C LEU A 11 11.19 17.45 35.44
N THR A 12 11.61 17.86 34.24
CA THR A 12 11.28 19.19 33.70
C THR A 12 9.99 19.21 32.88
N VAL A 13 9.47 18.06 32.43
CA VAL A 13 8.19 17.96 31.71
C VAL A 13 7.00 17.87 32.68
N GLY A 14 7.23 17.52 33.95
CA GLY A 14 6.18 17.37 34.97
C GLY A 14 5.80 18.63 35.75
N LEU A 15 6.31 19.83 35.41
CA LEU A 15 6.18 21.04 36.24
C LEU A 15 5.50 22.24 35.56
N VAL A 16 4.69 22.02 34.53
CA VAL A 16 3.91 23.09 33.87
C VAL A 16 2.40 23.06 34.21
N PHE A 17 1.93 22.11 35.01
CA PHE A 17 0.52 22.03 35.44
C PHE A 17 0.31 22.30 36.93
N SER A 18 0.73 23.46 37.43
CA SER A 18 0.19 23.97 38.71
C SER A 18 0.44 25.46 38.89
N SER A 19 -0.33 26.33 38.23
CA SER A 19 -0.46 27.74 38.60
C SER A 19 -1.65 28.41 37.89
N SER A 20 -2.86 28.17 38.40
CA SER A 20 -3.91 29.19 38.44
C SER A 20 -4.99 28.72 39.40
N ALA A 21 -4.79 29.03 40.69
CA ALA A 21 -5.90 29.13 41.61
C ALA A 21 -6.71 30.37 41.19
N PHE A 22 -7.81 30.17 40.47
CA PHE A 22 -8.83 31.20 40.32
C PHE A 22 -9.63 31.25 41.62
N VAL A 23 -9.52 32.39 42.30
CA VAL A 23 -10.41 32.81 43.38
C VAL A 23 -11.69 33.32 42.75
N TYR A 24 -12.84 32.73 43.08
CA TYR A 24 -14.13 33.38 42.94
C TYR A 24 -14.78 33.49 44.32
N ALA A 25 -15.17 34.71 44.64
CA ALA A 25 -15.89 35.07 45.85
C ALA A 25 -17.37 34.70 45.72
N GLU A 26 -17.96 34.21 46.81
CA GLU A 26 -19.39 34.04 47.01
C GLU A 26 -20.09 35.41 47.11
N ASP A 27 -21.23 35.56 46.43
CA ASP A 27 -22.26 36.54 46.78
C ASP A 27 -23.61 35.82 46.78
N GLU A 28 -24.33 35.93 47.89
CA GLU A 28 -25.63 35.29 48.10
C GLU A 28 -26.76 36.10 47.47
N GLY A 29 -27.61 35.43 46.69
CA GLY A 29 -28.83 36.02 46.13
C GLY A 29 -29.91 34.97 45.92
N THR A 30 -30.78 34.83 46.91
CA THR A 30 -32.01 34.03 46.92
C THR A 30 -32.94 34.30 45.72
N THR A 31 -33.56 33.27 45.14
CA THR A 31 -35.03 33.19 44.93
C THR A 31 -35.45 31.94 44.12
N THR A 32 -36.36 31.16 44.74
CA THR A 32 -37.45 30.32 44.21
C THR A 32 -37.23 29.30 43.08
N ALA A 33 -37.52 28.05 43.43
CA ALA A 33 -37.77 26.89 42.59
C ALA A 33 -38.98 27.04 41.66
N GLU A 34 -38.87 26.55 40.43
CA GLU A 34 -39.93 25.87 39.68
C GLU A 34 -39.32 24.73 38.82
N ASP A 35 -40.00 23.59 38.83
CA ASP A 35 -39.73 22.33 38.13
C ASP A 35 -39.36 22.47 36.64
N LEU A 36 -38.50 21.57 36.13
CA LEU A 36 -38.63 20.79 34.87
C LEU A 36 -37.42 19.84 34.71
N PRO A 37 -37.58 18.71 33.98
CA PRO A 37 -36.94 17.43 34.31
C PRO A 37 -35.48 17.33 33.87
N GLU A 38 -34.75 16.45 34.58
CA GLU A 38 -33.52 15.82 34.14
C GLU A 38 -33.71 15.27 32.72
N ASN A 39 -33.04 15.89 31.76
CA ASN A 39 -32.68 15.23 30.52
C ASN A 39 -31.15 15.11 30.58
N GLU A 40 -30.67 13.87 30.67
CA GLU A 40 -29.26 13.55 30.51
C GLU A 40 -28.80 14.19 29.20
N GLU A 41 -27.91 15.18 29.28
CA GLU A 41 -27.19 15.67 28.11
C GLU A 41 -26.28 14.53 27.66
N ASP A 42 -26.83 13.74 26.74
CA ASP A 42 -26.15 12.91 25.78
C ASP A 42 -25.02 13.74 25.15
N GLN A 43 -23.81 13.56 25.68
CA GLN A 43 -22.58 13.96 25.03
C GLN A 43 -22.38 13.06 23.82
N SER A 44 -23.06 13.38 22.73
CA SER A 44 -22.67 12.92 21.40
C SER A 44 -23.20 13.88 20.32
N GLU A 45 -22.82 15.15 20.44
CA GLU A 45 -22.73 16.01 19.26
C GLU A 45 -21.50 15.55 18.46
N VAL A 46 -21.65 14.43 17.77
CA VAL A 46 -20.78 14.01 16.67
C VAL A 46 -20.95 15.09 15.62
N THR A 47 -19.91 15.90 15.41
CA THR A 47 -19.94 16.97 14.44
C THR A 47 -20.10 16.38 13.03
N GLU A 48 -20.87 17.07 12.18
CA GLU A 48 -21.03 16.80 10.74
C GLU A 48 -19.68 16.79 9.96
N GLU A 49 -18.57 17.15 10.61
CA GLU A 49 -17.17 17.12 10.13
C GLU A 49 -16.40 15.84 10.47
N MET A 50 -16.94 14.95 11.30
CA MET A 50 -16.32 13.66 11.57
C MET A 50 -16.81 12.66 10.52
N MET A 51 -15.87 12.20 9.68
CA MET A 51 -15.97 11.01 8.82
C MET A 51 -16.20 11.21 7.30
N GLU A 52 -15.83 12.36 6.74
CA GLU A 52 -15.51 12.44 5.29
C GLU A 52 -14.03 12.03 5.05
N ASN A 53 -13.65 10.88 5.60
CA ASN A 53 -12.40 10.18 5.26
C ASN A 53 -12.75 8.71 5.12
N VAL A 54 -13.25 8.35 3.94
CA VAL A 54 -13.51 6.98 3.48
C VAL A 54 -12.19 6.22 3.20
N HIS A 55 -11.06 6.87 3.48
CA HIS A 55 -9.72 6.39 3.26
C HIS A 55 -8.90 6.93 4.43
N GLY A 56 -7.99 6.14 5.02
CA GLY A 56 -7.07 6.68 6.04
C GLY A 56 -6.42 8.01 5.59
N VAL A 57 -5.91 8.82 6.52
CA VAL A 57 -5.41 10.18 6.24
C VAL A 57 -4.51 10.20 4.98
N LEU A 58 -5.01 10.81 3.89
CA LEU A 58 -4.33 10.89 2.61
C LEU A 58 -3.21 11.95 2.62
N PRO A 59 -2.24 11.89 1.70
CA PRO A 59 -1.18 12.90 1.54
C PRO A 59 -1.67 14.35 1.41
N THR A 60 -2.89 14.54 0.91
CA THR A 60 -3.54 15.84 0.73
C THR A 60 -4.07 16.43 2.04
N ASN A 61 -4.18 15.63 3.11
CA ASN A 61 -4.71 16.07 4.40
C ASN A 61 -3.62 16.75 5.26
N PRO A 62 -3.90 17.90 5.91
CA PRO A 62 -2.95 18.61 6.78
C PRO A 62 -2.33 17.78 7.91
N PHE A 63 -3.00 16.71 8.34
CA PHE A 63 -2.55 15.83 9.42
C PHE A 63 -1.79 14.59 8.91
N TYR A 64 -1.51 14.48 7.62
CA TYR A 64 -0.73 13.36 7.04
C TYR A 64 0.64 13.19 7.70
N PHE A 65 1.24 14.28 8.20
CA PHE A 65 2.50 14.22 8.94
C PHE A 65 2.46 13.30 10.16
N PHE A 66 1.30 13.12 10.80
CA PHE A 66 1.17 12.19 11.94
C PHE A 66 1.29 10.73 11.48
N LYS A 67 0.87 10.43 10.25
CA LYS A 67 1.02 9.11 9.62
C LYS A 67 2.51 8.83 9.38
N GLU A 68 3.21 9.76 8.73
CA GLU A 68 4.66 9.68 8.52
C GLU A 68 5.45 9.62 9.83
N PHE A 69 5.07 10.42 10.83
CA PHE A 69 5.69 10.36 12.15
C PHE A 69 5.51 8.99 12.81
N THR A 70 4.29 8.44 12.80
CA THR A 70 3.99 7.13 13.37
C THR A 70 4.76 6.02 12.66
N ARG A 71 4.84 6.07 11.32
CA ARG A 71 5.68 5.17 10.51
C ARG A 71 7.15 5.26 10.95
N GLY A 72 7.69 6.47 11.10
CA GLY A 72 9.06 6.69 11.56
C GLY A 72 9.34 6.15 12.97
N VAL A 73 8.40 6.36 13.92
CA VAL A 73 8.51 5.83 15.28
C VAL A 73 8.45 4.30 15.28
N ARG A 74 7.51 3.69 14.54
CA ARG A 74 7.41 2.22 14.43
C ARG A 74 8.69 1.64 13.83
N ARG A 75 9.19 2.23 12.75
CA ARG A 75 10.45 1.84 12.08
C ARG A 75 11.66 1.91 13.00
N PHE A 76 11.75 2.94 13.85
CA PHE A 76 12.88 3.12 14.77
C PHE A 76 13.10 1.92 15.70
N PHE A 77 12.02 1.26 16.13
CA PHE A 77 12.09 0.08 16.99
C PHE A 77 12.31 -1.25 16.23
N ILE A 78 12.37 -1.22 14.89
CA ILE A 78 12.69 -2.39 14.06
C ILE A 78 14.21 -2.43 13.86
N PHE A 79 14.89 -3.20 14.70
CA PHE A 79 16.34 -3.32 14.68
C PHE A 79 16.88 -4.34 13.68
N ASN A 80 16.10 -5.37 13.35
CA ASN A 80 16.49 -6.39 12.39
C ASN A 80 16.43 -5.81 10.96
N SER A 81 17.48 -6.03 10.18
CA SER A 81 17.65 -5.48 8.83
C SER A 81 16.57 -5.97 7.86
N VAL A 82 16.28 -7.29 7.84
CA VAL A 82 15.24 -7.89 6.98
C VAL A 82 13.87 -7.35 7.33
N ARG A 83 13.46 -7.44 8.61
CA ARG A 83 12.16 -6.90 9.06
C ARG A 83 12.00 -5.42 8.83
N ARG A 84 13.11 -4.66 8.79
CA ARG A 84 13.07 -3.23 8.47
C ARG A 84 12.81 -3.03 6.97
N ALA A 85 13.46 -3.80 6.11
CA ALA A 85 13.20 -3.76 4.67
C ALA A 85 11.77 -4.24 4.35
N GLU A 86 11.28 -5.32 4.97
CA GLU A 86 9.89 -5.77 4.87
C GLU A 86 8.92 -4.66 5.29
N PHE A 87 9.18 -3.99 6.41
CA PHE A 87 8.33 -2.88 6.86
C PHE A 87 8.35 -1.67 5.90
N ASP A 88 9.50 -1.37 5.31
CA ASP A 88 9.60 -0.29 4.31
C ASP A 88 8.86 -0.67 3.01
N LEU A 89 8.84 -1.97 2.64
CA LEU A 89 8.07 -2.52 1.55
C LEU A 89 6.55 -2.45 1.81
N ASP A 90 6.09 -2.81 3.02
CA ASP A 90 4.67 -2.66 3.40
C ASP A 90 4.20 -1.19 3.35
N ILE A 91 5.09 -0.23 3.64
CA ILE A 91 4.76 1.21 3.49
C ILE A 91 4.66 1.59 2.00
N LEU A 92 5.46 0.99 1.12
CA LEU A 92 5.37 1.27 -0.31
C LEU A 92 4.02 0.83 -0.86
N ASP A 93 3.54 -0.36 -0.47
CA ASP A 93 2.20 -0.83 -0.84
C ASP A 93 1.14 0.18 -0.41
N GLU A 94 1.18 0.61 0.85
CA GLU A 94 0.25 1.61 1.36
C GLU A 94 0.32 2.94 0.59
N LYS A 95 1.52 3.38 0.19
CA LYS A 95 1.69 4.64 -0.56
C LYS A 95 1.26 4.53 -2.02
N ALA A 96 1.41 3.37 -2.64
CA ALA A 96 0.87 3.09 -3.97
C ALA A 96 -0.66 3.18 -3.94
N GLU A 97 -1.29 2.62 -2.89
CA GLU A 97 -2.74 2.72 -2.72
C GLU A 97 -3.20 4.14 -2.38
N GLU A 98 -2.47 4.89 -1.54
CA GLU A 98 -2.74 6.32 -1.32
C GLU A 98 -2.72 7.11 -2.63
N LEU A 99 -1.81 6.77 -3.55
CA LEU A 99 -1.73 7.39 -4.86
C LEU A 99 -2.94 7.04 -5.73
N THR A 100 -3.35 5.77 -5.77
CA THR A 100 -4.61 5.34 -6.42
C THR A 100 -5.79 6.12 -5.89
N ILE A 101 -5.91 6.25 -4.56
CA ILE A 101 -7.04 6.95 -3.93
C ILE A 101 -7.03 8.43 -4.29
N VAL A 102 -5.86 9.08 -4.29
CA VAL A 102 -5.75 10.48 -4.72
C VAL A 102 -6.17 10.63 -6.18
N GLU A 103 -5.83 9.68 -7.05
CA GLU A 103 -6.27 9.66 -8.44
C GLU A 103 -7.79 9.53 -8.56
N VAL A 104 -8.42 8.59 -7.84
CA VAL A 104 -9.87 8.37 -7.91
C VAL A 104 -10.63 9.59 -7.40
N LEU A 105 -10.18 10.18 -6.28
CA LEU A 105 -10.90 11.29 -5.64
C LEU A 105 -10.76 12.62 -6.39
N ASP A 106 -9.58 12.92 -6.93
CA ASP A 106 -9.32 14.20 -7.61
C ASP A 106 -8.33 14.03 -8.78
N PRO A 107 -8.75 13.38 -9.88
CA PRO A 107 -7.86 13.01 -10.98
C PRO A 107 -7.24 14.22 -11.70
N ASN A 108 -7.85 15.40 -11.57
CA ASN A 108 -7.34 16.61 -12.22
C ASN A 108 -6.32 17.37 -11.36
N ASN A 109 -6.10 16.94 -10.12
CA ASN A 109 -5.20 17.60 -9.18
C ASN A 109 -3.80 16.99 -9.26
N ILE A 110 -3.11 17.35 -10.35
CA ILE A 110 -1.76 16.90 -10.65
C ILE A 110 -0.77 17.24 -9.51
N ASP A 111 -0.99 18.33 -8.76
CA ASP A 111 -0.17 18.66 -7.60
C ASP A 111 -0.33 17.66 -6.44
N ALA A 112 -1.55 17.16 -6.20
CA ALA A 112 -1.81 16.13 -5.21
C ALA A 112 -1.18 14.79 -5.61
N LEU A 113 -1.33 14.40 -6.88
CA LEU A 113 -0.73 13.20 -7.45
C LEU A 113 0.81 13.23 -7.37
N ASN A 114 1.41 14.37 -7.73
CA ASN A 114 2.86 14.56 -7.60
C ASN A 114 3.34 14.41 -6.15
N ARG A 115 2.62 14.97 -5.17
CA ARG A 115 2.98 14.80 -3.75
C ARG A 115 2.86 13.34 -3.30
N ALA A 116 1.83 12.62 -3.76
CA ALA A 116 1.68 11.19 -3.46
C ALA A 116 2.82 10.36 -4.09
N LEU A 117 3.19 10.63 -5.36
CA LEU A 117 4.35 10.02 -6.02
C LEU A 117 5.67 10.35 -5.32
N GLU A 118 5.88 11.60 -4.90
CA GLU A 118 7.06 12.01 -4.13
C GLU A 118 7.15 11.24 -2.80
N ASN A 119 6.03 11.11 -2.09
CA ASN A 119 5.98 10.33 -0.85
C ASN A 119 6.36 8.86 -1.11
N TYR A 120 5.88 8.25 -2.19
CA TYR A 120 6.25 6.89 -2.58
C TYR A 120 7.76 6.80 -2.86
N ASN A 121 8.30 7.71 -3.67
CA ASN A 121 9.72 7.77 -4.03
C ASN A 121 10.65 7.91 -2.81
N GLU A 122 10.28 8.74 -1.82
CA GLU A 122 11.05 8.83 -0.56
C GLU A 122 11.17 7.49 0.18
N ASN A 123 10.14 6.64 0.08
CA ASN A 123 10.17 5.31 0.67
C ASN A 123 10.95 4.30 -0.17
N VAL A 124 10.99 4.47 -1.49
CA VAL A 124 11.84 3.69 -2.40
C VAL A 124 13.32 3.91 -2.04
N ASP A 125 13.72 5.18 -1.86
CA ASP A 125 15.09 5.51 -1.43
C ASP A 125 15.44 4.86 -0.08
N ARG A 126 14.50 4.87 0.89
CA ARG A 126 14.70 4.19 2.18
C ARG A 126 14.84 2.68 2.02
N LEU A 127 14.04 2.07 1.15
CA LEU A 127 14.10 0.64 0.89
C LEU A 127 15.44 0.26 0.26
N ARG A 128 15.90 1.00 -0.77
CA ARG A 128 17.22 0.81 -1.40
C ARG A 128 18.33 0.80 -0.35
N ASP A 129 18.41 1.83 0.49
CA ASP A 129 19.44 1.95 1.52
C ASP A 129 19.43 0.76 2.51
N ASN A 130 18.27 0.13 2.72
CA ASN A 130 18.17 -1.08 3.56
C ASN A 130 18.59 -2.35 2.81
N LEU A 131 18.24 -2.47 1.53
CA LEU A 131 18.65 -3.59 0.68
C LEU A 131 20.17 -3.60 0.47
N GLU A 132 20.78 -2.45 0.19
CA GLU A 132 22.25 -2.30 0.10
C GLU A 132 22.94 -2.76 1.39
N ARG A 133 22.37 -2.42 2.55
CA ARG A 133 22.89 -2.83 3.85
C ARG A 133 22.71 -4.33 4.10
N LEU A 134 21.62 -4.91 3.60
CA LEU A 134 21.36 -6.35 3.67
C LEU A 134 22.34 -7.14 2.79
N ALA A 135 22.65 -6.65 1.60
CA ALA A 135 23.63 -7.25 0.71
C ALA A 135 25.03 -7.33 1.36
N GLN A 136 25.37 -6.38 2.24
CA GLN A 136 26.62 -6.40 3.00
C GLN A 136 26.63 -7.42 4.16
N GLU A 137 25.47 -7.96 4.55
CA GLU A 137 25.31 -8.96 5.61
C GLU A 137 25.33 -10.39 4.99
N SER A 138 26.55 -10.88 4.69
CA SER A 138 26.90 -12.00 3.79
C SER A 138 26.16 -13.34 3.84
N ASP A 139 25.26 -13.61 4.79
CA ASP A 139 24.71 -14.97 5.00
C ASP A 139 23.29 -14.96 5.58
N ASN A 140 22.44 -14.01 5.20
CA ASN A 140 21.07 -13.97 5.72
C ASN A 140 20.10 -14.77 4.82
N PRO A 141 19.64 -15.97 5.24
CA PRO A 141 18.83 -16.85 4.40
C PRO A 141 17.44 -16.29 4.08
N ASN A 142 17.00 -15.21 4.76
CA ASN A 142 15.71 -14.57 4.50
C ASN A 142 15.81 -13.45 3.46
N VAL A 143 17.00 -13.16 2.91
CA VAL A 143 17.17 -12.13 1.87
C VAL A 143 16.56 -12.58 0.56
N GLU A 144 16.72 -13.84 0.17
CA GLU A 144 16.14 -14.38 -1.06
C GLU A 144 14.62 -14.22 -1.09
N ASP A 145 13.94 -14.62 -0.01
CA ASP A 145 12.49 -14.50 0.12
C ASP A 145 12.00 -13.04 0.17
N LEU A 146 12.82 -12.14 0.74
CA LEU A 146 12.55 -10.70 0.70
C LEU A 146 12.65 -10.15 -0.74
N ILE A 147 13.66 -10.56 -1.52
CA ILE A 147 13.82 -10.07 -2.88
C ILE A 147 12.69 -10.59 -3.77
N LYS A 148 12.29 -11.85 -3.61
CA LYS A 148 11.13 -12.39 -4.33
C LYS A 148 9.85 -11.57 -4.06
N ARG A 149 9.58 -11.25 -2.79
CA ARG A 149 8.42 -10.41 -2.41
C ARG A 149 8.55 -8.98 -2.94
N LEU A 150 9.76 -8.45 -3.00
CA LEU A 150 10.04 -7.15 -3.60
C LEU A 150 9.72 -7.13 -5.09
N GLU A 151 10.17 -8.12 -5.85
CA GLU A 151 9.93 -8.22 -7.30
C GLU A 151 8.43 -8.27 -7.60
N GLU A 152 7.69 -9.10 -6.87
CA GLU A 152 6.23 -9.23 -7.01
C GLU A 152 5.52 -7.89 -6.77
N ARG A 153 5.80 -7.23 -5.64
CA ARG A 153 5.17 -5.96 -5.27
C ARG A 153 5.61 -4.79 -6.15
N ALA A 154 6.88 -4.76 -6.55
CA ALA A 154 7.39 -3.74 -7.47
C ALA A 154 6.75 -3.88 -8.86
N GLY A 155 6.52 -5.10 -9.34
CA GLY A 155 5.77 -5.37 -10.57
C GLY A 155 4.36 -4.79 -10.52
N MET A 156 3.62 -5.09 -9.45
CA MET A 156 2.28 -4.53 -9.20
C MET A 156 2.27 -2.99 -9.20
N HIS A 157 3.23 -2.34 -8.51
CA HIS A 157 3.30 -0.88 -8.51
C HIS A 157 3.69 -0.30 -9.86
N ASN A 158 4.55 -0.98 -10.63
CA ASN A 158 4.91 -0.55 -11.98
C ASN A 158 3.69 -0.51 -12.90
N GLU A 159 2.78 -1.48 -12.81
CA GLU A 159 1.52 -1.50 -13.55
C GLU A 159 0.63 -0.29 -13.20
N LEU A 160 0.50 0.02 -11.90
CA LEU A 160 -0.17 1.24 -11.44
C LEU A 160 0.46 2.50 -12.07
N PHE A 161 1.79 2.59 -12.05
CA PHE A 161 2.49 3.76 -12.60
C PHE A 161 2.34 3.89 -14.11
N GLU A 162 2.34 2.79 -14.85
CA GLU A 162 2.07 2.78 -16.28
C GLU A 162 0.67 3.32 -16.57
N GLY A 163 -0.36 2.83 -15.87
CA GLY A 163 -1.71 3.34 -16.01
C GLY A 163 -1.83 4.84 -15.67
N LEU A 164 -1.15 5.30 -14.62
CA LEU A 164 -1.10 6.72 -14.27
C LEU A 164 -0.42 7.57 -15.36
N ALA A 165 0.70 7.09 -15.91
CA ALA A 165 1.44 7.78 -16.97
C ALA A 165 0.59 7.95 -18.24
N GLU A 166 -0.21 6.95 -18.59
CA GLU A 166 -1.13 7.02 -19.73
C GLU A 166 -2.25 8.04 -19.56
N ARG A 167 -2.76 8.17 -18.33
CA ARG A 167 -3.89 9.07 -18.02
C ARG A 167 -3.45 10.51 -17.72
N HIS A 168 -2.23 10.70 -17.23
CA HIS A 168 -1.75 11.98 -16.71
C HIS A 168 -0.41 12.39 -17.33
N GLU A 169 -0.45 13.13 -18.45
CA GLU A 169 0.75 13.67 -19.12
C GLU A 169 1.66 14.47 -18.16
N GLY A 170 1.07 15.15 -17.17
CA GLY A 170 1.80 15.94 -16.16
C GLY A 170 2.63 15.13 -15.17
N LEU A 171 2.46 13.80 -15.12
CA LEU A 171 3.21 12.90 -14.24
C LEU A 171 4.30 12.12 -14.97
N LEU A 172 4.34 12.16 -16.31
CA LEU A 172 5.21 11.32 -17.15
C LEU A 172 6.67 11.32 -16.68
N GLN A 173 7.25 12.50 -16.48
CA GLN A 173 8.65 12.62 -16.07
C GLN A 173 8.91 11.99 -14.69
N ASN A 174 8.03 12.25 -13.72
CA ASN A 174 8.18 11.75 -12.35
C ASN A 174 8.01 10.23 -12.30
N ILE A 175 7.09 9.69 -13.09
CA ILE A 175 6.86 8.25 -13.22
C ILE A 175 8.04 7.56 -13.91
N ASP A 176 8.57 8.13 -15.00
CA ASP A 176 9.74 7.60 -15.70
C ASP A 176 10.97 7.54 -14.78
N ASP A 177 11.25 8.64 -14.07
CA ASP A 177 12.33 8.72 -13.07
C ASP A 177 12.13 7.68 -11.94
N LEU A 178 10.89 7.48 -11.48
CA LEU A 178 10.57 6.52 -10.42
C LEU A 178 10.75 5.06 -10.89
N ARG A 179 10.23 4.72 -12.07
CA ARG A 179 10.34 3.38 -12.65
C ARG A 179 11.80 3.03 -12.93
N HIS A 180 12.59 3.99 -13.39
CA HIS A 180 14.03 3.80 -13.57
C HIS A 180 14.73 3.43 -12.25
N ARG A 181 14.47 4.18 -11.16
CA ARG A 181 15.02 3.89 -9.83
C ARG A 181 14.59 2.53 -9.29
N LEU A 182 13.32 2.14 -9.47
CA LEU A 182 12.85 0.82 -9.08
C LEU A 182 13.57 -0.28 -9.86
N GLY A 183 13.81 -0.06 -11.16
CA GLY A 183 14.61 -0.96 -12.00
C GLY A 183 16.02 -1.15 -11.46
N GLU A 184 16.72 -0.07 -11.11
CA GLU A 184 18.07 -0.14 -10.52
C GLU A 184 18.08 -0.95 -9.22
N ILE A 185 17.09 -0.75 -8.34
CA ILE A 185 16.98 -1.47 -7.07
C ILE A 185 16.74 -2.97 -7.30
N MET A 186 15.85 -3.32 -8.23
CA MET A 186 15.57 -4.72 -8.56
C MET A 186 16.79 -5.41 -9.17
N GLU A 187 17.51 -4.73 -10.06
CA GLU A 187 18.71 -5.27 -10.68
C GLU A 187 19.84 -5.45 -9.66
N GLU A 188 20.03 -4.51 -8.75
CA GLU A 188 20.99 -4.63 -7.64
C GLU A 188 20.61 -5.78 -6.68
N ALA A 189 19.33 -5.90 -6.34
CA ALA A 189 18.84 -6.99 -5.52
C ALA A 189 19.05 -8.36 -6.19
N ALA A 190 18.85 -8.45 -7.51
CA ALA A 190 19.01 -9.67 -8.29
C ALA A 190 20.47 -10.14 -8.44
N ARG A 191 21.43 -9.22 -8.60
CA ARG A 191 22.86 -9.57 -8.71
C ARG A 191 23.40 -10.27 -7.48
N ASN A 192 22.87 -9.97 -6.29
CA ASN A 192 23.26 -10.65 -5.05
C ASN A 192 22.78 -12.11 -4.95
N ARG A 193 21.99 -12.59 -5.93
CA ARG A 193 21.58 -14.01 -6.04
C ARG A 193 22.55 -14.86 -6.87
N HIS A 194 23.39 -14.23 -7.69
CA HIS A 194 24.25 -14.91 -8.67
C HIS A 194 25.70 -15.01 -8.19
N ASP A 195 25.92 -15.77 -7.11
CA ASP A 195 27.26 -16.27 -6.75
C ASP A 195 27.38 -17.81 -6.95
N ASP A 196 26.33 -18.51 -7.42
CA ASP A 196 26.35 -19.98 -7.54
C ASP A 196 26.10 -20.57 -8.95
N ASP A 197 25.67 -19.79 -9.95
CA ASP A 197 25.51 -20.28 -11.33
C ASP A 197 25.95 -19.18 -12.31
N ASP A 198 27.10 -19.39 -12.99
CA ASP A 198 27.62 -18.73 -14.20
C ASP A 198 29.15 -18.47 -14.15
N GLU A 199 29.95 -19.54 -13.96
CA GLU A 199 31.13 -19.71 -14.82
C GLU A 199 30.61 -20.43 -16.08
N ASP A 200 30.76 -19.80 -17.25
CA ASP A 200 30.23 -20.18 -18.58
C ASP A 200 28.86 -19.50 -18.85
N GLU A 201 28.76 -18.29 -19.40
CA GLU A 201 29.12 -17.99 -20.78
C GLU A 201 29.61 -16.55 -20.97
N ALA A 202 30.89 -16.43 -21.30
CA ALA A 202 31.39 -15.29 -22.05
C ALA A 202 31.37 -15.68 -23.53
N GLU A 203 30.37 -15.23 -24.30
CA GLU A 203 30.59 -14.93 -25.72
C GLU A 203 30.05 -13.53 -26.06
N SER A 204 31.03 -12.68 -26.28
CA SER A 204 30.96 -11.37 -26.92
C SER A 204 30.63 -11.48 -28.41
N GLU A 205 29.90 -10.51 -28.96
CA GLU A 205 30.38 -9.57 -29.99
C GLU A 205 29.20 -8.99 -30.81
N ASP A 206 29.27 -7.67 -30.98
CA ASP A 206 28.50 -6.86 -31.91
C ASP A 206 28.49 -7.43 -33.34
N SER A 207 27.34 -7.38 -34.02
CA SER A 207 27.29 -7.01 -35.44
C SER A 207 25.90 -6.52 -35.85
N ASP A 208 25.90 -5.30 -36.40
CA ASP A 208 24.85 -4.71 -37.22
C ASP A 208 24.62 -5.49 -38.54
N GLU A 209 23.48 -5.22 -39.19
CA GLU A 209 23.09 -5.54 -40.60
C GLU A 209 22.71 -7.03 -40.86
N ASP A 210 21.57 -7.42 -41.44
CA ASP A 210 20.78 -6.86 -42.55
C ASP A 210 19.34 -7.40 -42.56
N LEU A 211 18.46 -6.63 -43.21
CA LEU A 211 17.15 -7.03 -43.72
C LEU A 211 17.30 -8.14 -44.76
N ASP A 212 16.36 -9.09 -44.79
CA ASP A 212 15.80 -9.59 -46.06
C ASP A 212 14.39 -10.19 -45.80
N ASP A 213 13.46 -9.69 -46.61
CA ASP A 213 12.13 -10.22 -46.90
C ASP A 213 12.22 -11.64 -47.49
N ASP A 214 11.17 -12.45 -47.33
CA ASP A 214 10.57 -13.36 -48.35
C ASP A 214 9.53 -14.27 -47.62
N GLU A 215 8.24 -13.95 -47.78
CA GLU A 215 7.28 -14.62 -48.68
C GLU A 215 6.72 -15.97 -48.16
N ASP A 216 5.47 -15.88 -47.71
CA ASP A 216 4.34 -16.82 -47.87
C ASP A 216 4.62 -18.27 -48.31
N GLU A 217 4.20 -19.24 -47.48
CA GLU A 217 3.52 -20.44 -48.00
C GLU A 217 2.29 -20.77 -47.14
N ASP A 218 1.19 -20.86 -47.86
CA ASP A 218 -0.21 -21.01 -47.48
C ASP A 218 -0.61 -22.50 -47.54
N LEU A 219 -1.55 -22.92 -46.67
CA LEU A 219 -2.54 -24.03 -46.85
C LEU A 219 -2.03 -25.48 -46.72
N ASP A 220 -2.73 -26.49 -46.19
CA ASP A 220 -4.14 -26.67 -45.78
C ASP A 220 -4.31 -28.07 -45.10
N GLU A 221 -5.46 -28.25 -44.44
CA GLU A 221 -6.26 -29.50 -44.29
C GLU A 221 -5.91 -30.56 -43.21
N ASP A 222 -6.72 -30.52 -42.14
CA ASP A 222 -7.67 -31.53 -41.62
C ASP A 222 -7.32 -33.04 -41.54
N GLU A 223 -7.63 -33.63 -40.36
CA GLU A 223 -8.29 -34.95 -40.10
C GLU A 223 -8.01 -35.33 -38.61
N ASP A 224 -8.94 -35.23 -37.68
CA ASP A 224 -10.13 -36.08 -37.39
C ASP A 224 -9.92 -37.04 -36.18
N LEU A 225 -10.80 -36.85 -35.19
CA LEU A 225 -11.52 -37.84 -34.35
C LEU A 225 -10.80 -38.83 -33.41
N ASP A 226 -11.21 -38.82 -32.13
CA ASP A 226 -11.91 -39.93 -31.43
C ASP A 226 -12.06 -39.55 -29.93
N GLU A 227 -13.25 -39.21 -29.41
CA GLU A 227 -14.35 -40.05 -28.91
C GLU A 227 -14.19 -40.62 -27.47
N ASN A 228 -15.23 -40.34 -26.65
CA ASN A 228 -15.71 -40.99 -25.41
C ASN A 228 -15.07 -40.53 -24.07
N ASP A 229 -15.79 -40.23 -22.97
CA ASP A 229 -16.99 -40.89 -22.42
C ASP A 229 -17.91 -39.92 -21.63
N ASP A 230 -19.22 -40.07 -21.84
CA ASP A 230 -20.31 -39.60 -20.99
C ASP A 230 -20.29 -40.24 -19.59
N LYS A 231 -20.71 -39.48 -18.55
CA LYS A 231 -21.77 -39.91 -17.60
C LYS A 231 -22.42 -38.70 -16.92
N ASP A 232 -23.64 -38.41 -17.35
CA ASP A 232 -24.65 -37.67 -16.61
C ASP A 232 -25.10 -38.43 -15.35
N LEU A 233 -25.21 -37.72 -14.23
CA LEU A 233 -26.17 -38.02 -13.16
C LEU A 233 -26.65 -36.70 -12.56
N ASP A 234 -27.80 -36.25 -13.07
CA ASP A 234 -28.70 -35.30 -12.42
C ASP A 234 -29.50 -35.97 -11.28
N ASP A 235 -30.19 -35.12 -10.52
CA ASP A 235 -31.19 -35.35 -9.45
C ASP A 235 -30.61 -35.33 -8.02
N ASP A 236 -31.09 -34.53 -7.06
CA ASP A 236 -32.26 -33.66 -7.00
C ASP A 236 -32.13 -32.72 -5.78
N LYS A 237 -32.95 -31.68 -5.81
CA LYS A 237 -33.02 -30.53 -4.89
C LYS A 237 -33.30 -30.90 -3.42
N ASN A 238 -32.78 -30.08 -2.50
CA ASN A 238 -33.59 -29.49 -1.43
C ASN A 238 -32.97 -28.17 -0.99
N ASP A 239 -33.70 -27.11 -1.32
CA ASP A 239 -33.60 -25.77 -0.75
C ASP A 239 -33.91 -25.79 0.77
N GLU A 240 -33.43 -24.74 1.43
CA GLU A 240 -33.68 -24.25 2.81
C GLU A 240 -32.42 -24.26 3.69
N ASP A 241 -31.60 -23.23 3.52
CA ASP A 241 -31.48 -22.17 4.53
C ASP A 241 -30.69 -21.00 3.93
N GLU A 242 -31.45 -19.97 3.56
CA GLU A 242 -30.92 -18.63 3.29
C GLU A 242 -30.17 -18.16 4.54
N ASN A 243 -28.85 -18.05 4.44
CA ASN A 243 -28.13 -17.02 5.17
C ASN A 243 -27.09 -16.44 4.22
N GLU A 244 -27.47 -15.32 3.63
CA GLU A 244 -26.66 -14.46 2.77
C GLU A 244 -25.24 -14.32 3.34
N SER A 245 -24.27 -14.87 2.62
CA SER A 245 -22.91 -14.32 2.61
C SER A 245 -22.74 -13.54 1.31
N SER A 246 -23.55 -12.49 1.18
CA SER A 246 -23.20 -11.33 0.36
C SER A 246 -21.88 -10.81 0.97
N SER A 247 -20.72 -10.95 0.33
CA SER A 247 -20.25 -10.05 -0.73
C SER A 247 -20.80 -8.65 -0.50
N GLY A 248 -19.99 -7.80 0.12
CA GLY A 248 -20.43 -6.54 0.70
C GLY A 248 -20.09 -6.43 2.18
N ASN A 249 -18.88 -6.83 2.60
CA ASN A 249 -18.27 -6.18 3.75
C ASN A 249 -17.73 -4.83 3.28
N GLY A 250 -18.65 -3.93 2.92
CA GLY A 250 -18.33 -2.52 2.83
C GLY A 250 -17.69 -2.15 4.15
N ASN A 251 -16.38 -1.89 4.12
CA ASN A 251 -15.65 -1.34 5.22
C ASN A 251 -16.27 0.01 5.54
N GLN A 252 -17.30 0.02 6.40
CA GLN A 252 -18.06 1.20 6.79
C GLN A 252 -17.17 2.30 7.39
N PHE A 253 -15.92 1.99 7.69
CA PHE A 253 -14.94 2.89 8.28
C PHE A 253 -13.84 3.38 7.33
N GLY A 254 -13.75 2.90 6.08
CA GLY A 254 -12.74 3.42 5.14
C GLY A 254 -11.29 3.22 5.59
N VAL A 255 -11.05 2.29 6.51
CA VAL A 255 -9.71 1.99 7.05
C VAL A 255 -9.28 0.62 6.55
N CYS A 256 -8.39 0.57 5.57
CA CYS A 256 -7.78 -0.70 5.16
C CYS A 256 -6.62 -1.08 6.08
N LEU A 257 -6.56 -2.38 6.38
CA LEU A 257 -5.40 -2.96 7.04
C LEU A 257 -4.25 -3.06 6.02
N GLN A 258 -3.04 -2.81 6.49
CA GLN A 258 -1.80 -2.99 5.71
C GLN A 258 -1.42 -4.48 5.74
N ILE A 259 -2.25 -5.30 5.10
CA ILE A 259 -2.02 -6.73 4.91
C ILE A 259 -1.88 -6.94 3.40
N TYR A 260 -0.81 -7.61 3.00
CA TYR A 260 -0.62 -8.03 1.61
C TYR A 260 -1.32 -9.37 1.41
N ASP A 261 -2.48 -9.33 0.76
CA ASP A 261 -3.34 -10.45 0.40
C ASP A 261 -3.96 -10.13 -0.97
N PRO A 262 -3.16 -10.22 -2.05
CA PRO A 262 -3.45 -9.53 -3.29
C PRO A 262 -4.71 -10.07 -3.97
N VAL A 263 -5.40 -9.18 -4.68
CA VAL A 263 -6.58 -9.51 -5.48
C VAL A 263 -6.48 -8.88 -6.87
N CYS A 264 -7.04 -9.56 -7.87
CA CYS A 264 -7.13 -9.03 -9.22
C CYS A 264 -8.48 -8.34 -9.42
N GLY A 265 -8.44 -7.07 -9.81
CA GLY A 265 -9.62 -6.25 -10.12
C GLY A 265 -10.14 -6.47 -11.54
N GLU A 266 -11.40 -6.13 -11.78
CA GLU A 266 -12.00 -6.18 -13.13
C GLU A 266 -11.35 -5.23 -14.14
N ASP A 267 -10.62 -4.22 -13.63
CA ASP A 267 -9.82 -3.29 -14.43
C ASP A 267 -8.48 -3.86 -14.89
N GLY A 268 -8.20 -5.13 -14.54
CA GLY A 268 -7.00 -5.86 -14.89
C GLY A 268 -5.81 -5.58 -13.96
N ARG A 269 -5.99 -4.76 -12.92
CA ARG A 269 -4.92 -4.35 -12.01
C ARG A 269 -4.93 -5.16 -10.72
N THR A 270 -3.74 -5.41 -10.18
CA THR A 270 -3.59 -6.05 -8.88
C THR A 270 -3.66 -5.02 -7.75
N TYR A 271 -4.44 -5.32 -6.71
CA TYR A 271 -4.56 -4.53 -5.48
C TYR A 271 -3.96 -5.28 -4.30
N SER A 272 -3.44 -4.54 -3.32
CA SER A 272 -2.75 -5.15 -2.16
C SER A 272 -3.67 -6.02 -1.30
N ASN A 273 -4.97 -5.72 -1.28
CA ASN A 273 -6.05 -6.55 -0.73
C ASN A 273 -7.43 -6.06 -1.20
N GLU A 274 -8.47 -6.85 -0.94
CA GLU A 274 -9.88 -6.57 -1.27
C GLU A 274 -10.34 -5.18 -0.82
N CYS A 275 -9.96 -4.73 0.38
CA CYS A 275 -10.36 -3.42 0.88
C CYS A 275 -9.84 -2.27 0.01
N PHE A 276 -8.64 -2.39 -0.57
CA PHE A 276 -8.10 -1.37 -1.46
C PHE A 276 -8.78 -1.38 -2.84
N ALA A 277 -9.17 -2.55 -3.35
CA ALA A 277 -9.99 -2.66 -4.56
C ALA A 277 -11.38 -2.01 -4.36
N ASP A 278 -12.05 -2.32 -3.24
CA ASP A 278 -13.33 -1.72 -2.85
C ASP A 278 -13.24 -0.19 -2.80
N ILE A 279 -12.16 0.33 -2.21
CA ILE A 279 -11.90 1.77 -2.10
C ILE A 279 -11.73 2.42 -3.47
N ALA A 280 -11.14 1.70 -4.43
CA ALA A 280 -10.98 2.17 -5.80
C ALA A 280 -12.25 2.02 -6.64
N ASP A 281 -13.35 1.51 -6.06
CA ASP A 281 -14.61 1.20 -6.75
C ASP A 281 -14.40 0.17 -7.88
N VAL A 282 -13.56 -0.84 -7.63
CA VAL A 282 -13.24 -1.92 -8.57
C VAL A 282 -13.64 -3.27 -7.99
N ASP A 283 -14.49 -3.99 -8.71
CA ASP A 283 -14.92 -5.34 -8.34
C ASP A 283 -13.75 -6.34 -8.46
N VAL A 284 -13.60 -7.21 -7.46
CA VAL A 284 -12.61 -8.30 -7.47
C VAL A 284 -13.08 -9.44 -8.36
N VAL A 285 -12.26 -9.82 -9.34
CA VAL A 285 -12.55 -10.93 -10.27
C VAL A 285 -11.80 -12.21 -9.96
N ALA A 286 -10.69 -12.14 -9.23
CA ALA A 286 -9.93 -13.31 -8.78
C ALA A 286 -9.12 -13.03 -7.51
N GLU A 287 -8.87 -14.08 -6.73
CA GLU A 287 -7.86 -14.08 -5.65
C GLU A 287 -6.44 -14.13 -6.24
N GLY A 288 -5.50 -13.44 -5.60
CA GLY A 288 -4.11 -13.35 -6.06
C GLY A 288 -3.86 -12.21 -7.04
N VAL A 289 -2.63 -12.15 -7.56
CA VAL A 289 -2.23 -11.19 -8.59
C VAL A 289 -2.90 -11.49 -9.94
N CYS A 290 -3.06 -10.48 -10.79
CA CYS A 290 -3.55 -10.66 -12.17
C CYS A 290 -2.56 -11.50 -13.02
N GLN A 291 -3.09 -12.26 -13.99
CA GLN A 291 -2.35 -13.20 -14.86
C GLN A 291 -2.22 -12.70 -16.30
#